data_AF-A0A453BTU2-F1
#
_entry.id   AF-A0A453BTU2-F1
#
_cell.length_a   1.000
_cell.length_b   1.000
_cell.length_c   1.000
_cell.angle_alpha   90.00
_cell.angle_beta   90.00
_cell.angle_gamma   90.00
#
_symmetry.space_group_name_H-M   'P 1'
#
loop_
_entity.id
_entity.type
_entity.pdbx_description
1 polymer ?
#
loop_
_entity_poly.entity_id
_entity_poly.type
_entity_poly.pdbx_seq_one_letter_code
_entity_poly.pdbx_strand_id
1 'polypeptide(L)' 'MEDLRFLLELVKERKLKTVIDSRHPFEKAADAWEKSLSSHATGKVIVEM' A
#
# COMPACT_ATOMS: atom_id res chain seq x y z
N MET A 1 -5.92 3.72 -18.05
CA MET A 1 -4.70 4.46 -17.63
C MET A 1 -5.02 5.87 -17.12
N GLU A 2 -6.12 6.47 -17.57
CA GLU A 2 -6.54 7.81 -17.12
C GLU A 2 -6.87 7.87 -15.62
N ASP A 3 -7.60 6.87 -15.09
CA ASP A 3 -7.96 6.80 -13.67
C ASP A 3 -6.74 6.75 -12.74
N LEU A 4 -5.70 5.99 -13.09
CA LEU A 4 -4.48 5.93 -12.29
C LEU A 4 -3.77 7.28 -12.28
N ARG A 5 -3.75 7.97 -13.43
CA ARG A 5 -3.15 9.30 -13.55
C ARG A 5 -3.93 10.32 -12.71
N PHE A 6 -5.26 10.24 -12.72
CA PHE A 6 -6.12 11.04 -11.86
C PHE A 6 -5.82 10.80 -10.37
N LEU A 7 -5.69 9.54 -9.94
CA LEU A 7 -5.30 9.22 -8.55
C LEU A 7 -3.93 9.80 -8.18
N LEU A 8 -2.96 9.76 -9.09
CA LEU A 8 -1.63 10.33 -8.86
C LEU A 8 -1.66 11.86 -8.70
N GLU A 9 -2.46 12.56 -9.49
CA GLU A 9 -2.64 14.01 -9.33
C GLU A 9 -3.27 14.35 -7.97
N LEU A 10 -4.27 13.58 -7.51
CA LEU A 10 -4.84 13.77 -6.17
C LEU A 10 -3.82 13.55 -5.05
N VAL A 11 -2.92 12.58 -5.19
CA VAL A 11 -1.82 12.35 -4.23
C VAL A 11 -0.82 13.51 -4.26
N LYS A 12 -0.45 14.00 -5.44
CA LYS A 12 0.46 15.13 -5.63
C LYS A 12 -0.10 16.43 -5.04
N GLU A 13 -1.40 16.66 -5.22
CA GLU A 13 -2.14 17.79 -4.62
C GLU A 13 -2.44 17.61 -3.13
N ARG A 14 -2.02 16.49 -2.51
CA ARG A 14 -2.29 16.11 -1.10
C ARG A 14 -3.77 15.98 -0.75
N LYS A 15 -4.65 15.84 -1.74
CA LYS A 15 -6.09 15.57 -1.58
C LYS A 15 -6.36 14.10 -1.28
N LEU A 16 -5.43 13.21 -1.65
CA LEU A 16 -5.45 11.78 -1.35
C LEU A 16 -4.17 11.38 -0.63
N LYS A 17 -4.29 10.63 0.46
CA LYS A 17 -3.16 10.05 1.20
C LYS A 17 -3.22 8.54 1.15
N THR A 18 -2.12 7.89 0.75
CA THR A 18 -1.95 6.46 0.94
C THR A 18 -1.61 6.18 2.40
N VAL A 19 -2.50 5.50 3.11
CA VAL A 19 -2.21 4.96 4.44
C VAL A 19 -1.48 3.63 4.25
N ILE A 20 -0.32 3.49 4.90
CA ILE A 20 0.49 2.28 4.87
C ILE A 20 0.37 1.63 6.23
N ASP A 21 -0.10 0.39 6.23
CA ASP A 21 -0.23 -0.44 7.43
C ASP A 21 1.16 -0.93 7.87
N SER A 22 1.89 -1.56 6.95
CA SER A 22 3.18 -2.19 7.21
C SER A 22 4.04 -2.28 5.95
N ARG A 23 5.35 -2.35 6.16
CA ARG A 23 6.37 -2.57 5.13
C ARG A 23 7.18 -3.80 5.50
N HIS A 24 7.43 -4.67 4.52
CA HIS A 24 8.19 -5.90 4.70
C HIS A 24 9.27 -5.98 3.61
N PRO A 25 10.49 -6.41 3.92
CA PRO A 25 11.48 -6.70 2.89
C PRO A 25 11.04 -7.93 2.06
N PHE A 26 11.53 -8.06 0.84
CA PHE A 26 11.13 -9.12 -0.10
C PHE A 26 11.35 -10.53 0.48
N GLU A 27 12.41 -10.73 1.26
CA GLU A 27 12.70 -11.99 1.96
C GLU A 27 11.59 -12.40 2.94
N LYS A 28 10.75 -11.44 3.36
CA LYS A 28 9.61 -11.62 4.27
C LYS A 28 8.25 -11.41 3.58
N ALA A 29 8.17 -11.63 2.26
CA ALA A 29 6.90 -11.52 1.54
C ALA A 29 5.81 -12.47 2.08
N ALA A 30 6.18 -13.60 2.68
CA ALA A 30 5.24 -14.50 3.35
C ALA A 30 4.55 -13.85 4.55
N ASP A 31 5.29 -13.11 5.39
CA ASP A 31 4.74 -12.38 6.54
C ASP A 31 3.80 -11.25 6.06
N ALA A 32 4.19 -10.55 4.97
CA ALA A 32 3.35 -9.55 4.33
C ALA A 32 2.04 -10.15 3.79
N TRP A 33 2.12 -11.35 3.21
CA TRP A 33 0.97 -12.10 2.70
C TRP A 33 0.01 -12.48 3.83
N GLU A 34 0.52 -13.08 4.91
CA GLU A 34 -0.29 -13.40 6.09
C GLU A 34 -0.97 -12.16 6.67
N LYS A 35 -0.24 -11.04 6.79
CA LYS A 35 -0.80 -9.76 7.26
C LYS A 35 -1.92 -9.26 6.34
N SER A 36 -1.79 -9.41 5.02
CA SER A 36 -2.80 -8.99 4.04
C SER A 36 -4.10 -9.79 4.13
N LEU A 37 -4.03 -11.04 4.58
CA LEU A 37 -5.20 -11.89 4.82
C LEU A 37 -5.85 -11.61 6.18
N SER A 38 -5.15 -10.92 7.08
CA SER A 38 -5.72 -10.53 8.37
C SER A 38 -6.76 -9.42 8.19
N SER A 39 -7.90 -9.53 8.88
CA SER A 39 -8.97 -8.51 8.86
C SER A 39 -8.60 -7.17 9.53
N HIS A 40 -7.37 -7.03 10.01
CA HIS A 40 -6.90 -5.90 10.82
C HIS A 40 -5.92 -4.98 10.07
N ALA A 41 -5.63 -5.24 8.79
CA ALA A 41 -4.76 -4.36 8.02
C ALA A 41 -5.45 -3.00 7.79
N THR A 42 -4.83 -1.91 8.26
CA THR A 42 -5.35 -0.54 8.06
C THR A 42 -4.53 0.18 7.00
N GLY A 43 -5.02 0.17 5.77
CA GLY A 43 -4.34 0.77 4.62
C GLY A 43 -3.69 -0.30 3.74
N LYS A 44 -2.47 -0.03 3.24
CA LYS A 44 -1.74 -0.92 2.34
C LYS A 44 -0.60 -1.63 3.05
N VAL A 45 -0.43 -2.92 2.78
CA VAL A 45 0.79 -3.68 3.09
C VAL A 45 1.73 -3.57 1.89
N ILE A 46 2.98 -3.20 2.11
CA ILE A 46 3.98 -2.98 1.06
C ILE A 46 5.12 -3.99 1.23
N VAL A 47 5.56 -4.58 0.12
CA VAL A 47 6.79 -5.38 0.05
C VAL A 47 7.85 -4.54 -0.69
N GLU A 48 9.00 -4.36 -0.06
CA GLU A 48 10.13 -3.57 -0.60
C GLU A 48 11.23 -4.53 -1.09
N MET A 49 11.91 -4.14 -2.17
CA MET A 49 13.05 -4.89 -2.74
C MET A 49 14.35 -4.62 -1.97
#